data_AF-A0A7K0W2Z7-F1
#
_entry.id   AF-A0A7K0W2Z7-F1
#
_cell.length_a   1.000
_cell.length_b   1.000
_cell.length_c   1.000
_cell.angle_alpha   90.00
_cell.angle_beta   90.00
_cell.angle_gamma   90.00
#
_symmetry.space_group_name_H-M   'P 1'
#
loop_
_entity.id
_entity.type
_entity.pdbx_description
1 polymer ?
#
loop_
_entity_poly.entity_id
_entity_poly.type
_entity_poly.pdbx_seq_one_letter_code
_entity_poly.pdbx_strand_id
1 'polypeptide(L)'
;RKHIFKNASAPTLTVVGLEIGYLLGGAFVIEKVFAYPGIGQLTVDSISGRDYPMVQAAVLLFATGFVIVNIIVDIAYSFIDPRIRQK
;
A
#
# COMPACT_ATOMS: atom_id res chain seq x y z
N ARG A 1 -11.53 -26.28 -14.21
CA ARG A 1 -10.64 -25.68 -13.16
C ARG A 1 -9.68 -24.61 -13.71
N LYS A 2 -10.03 -23.92 -14.82
CA LYS A 2 -9.20 -22.93 -15.53
C LYS A 2 -9.59 -21.47 -15.20
N HIS A 3 -10.69 -21.27 -14.46
CA HIS A 3 -11.30 -19.97 -14.18
C HIS A 3 -11.10 -19.47 -12.74
N ILE A 4 -10.72 -20.35 -11.80
CA ILE A 4 -10.59 -20.00 -10.38
C ILE A 4 -9.41 -19.03 -10.15
N PHE A 5 -8.33 -19.15 -10.94
CA PHE A 5 -7.13 -18.33 -10.82
C PHE A 5 -7.28 -16.88 -11.32
N LYS A 6 -8.11 -16.61 -12.33
CA LYS A 6 -8.46 -15.23 -12.71
C LYS A 6 -9.37 -14.55 -11.68
N ASN A 7 -10.07 -15.35 -10.86
CA ASN A 7 -11.03 -14.87 -9.88
C ASN A 7 -10.46 -14.78 -8.46
N ALA A 8 -9.27 -15.33 -8.21
CA ALA A 8 -8.59 -15.28 -6.91
C ALA A 8 -7.60 -14.11 -6.79
N SER A 9 -7.06 -13.59 -7.90
CA SER A 9 -6.18 -12.42 -7.90
C SER A 9 -6.92 -11.13 -7.53
N ALA A 10 -8.18 -10.98 -7.95
CA ALA A 10 -9.01 -9.82 -7.64
C ALA A 10 -9.26 -9.65 -6.12
N PRO A 11 -9.71 -10.67 -5.37
CA PRO A 11 -9.90 -10.53 -3.93
C PRO A 11 -8.58 -10.35 -3.17
N THR A 12 -7.48 -10.99 -3.57
CA THR A 12 -6.17 -10.80 -2.92
C THR A 12 -5.67 -9.36 -3.07
N LEU A 13 -5.76 -8.78 -4.27
CA LEU A 13 -5.39 -7.39 -4.53
C LEU A 13 -6.23 -6.42 -3.68
N THR A 14 -7.53 -6.71 -3.56
CA THR A 14 -8.46 -5.89 -2.76
C THR A 14 -8.13 -5.96 -1.27
N VAL A 15 -7.82 -7.15 -0.74
CA VAL A 15 -7.44 -7.35 0.67
C VAL A 15 -6.12 -6.67 0.99
N VAL A 16 -5.10 -6.82 0.13
CA VAL A 16 -3.79 -6.16 0.29
C VAL A 16 -3.94 -4.63 0.23
N GLY A 17 -4.78 -4.11 -0.67
CA GLY A 17 -5.11 -2.69 -0.72
C GLY A 17 -5.73 -2.16 0.58
N LEU A 18 -6.66 -2.93 1.16
CA LEU A 18 -7.32 -2.58 2.42
C LEU A 18 -6.33 -2.60 3.60
N GLU A 19 -5.51 -3.64 3.69
CA GLU A 19 -4.49 -3.81 4.73
C GLU A 19 -3.47 -2.67 4.72
N ILE A 20 -2.96 -2.28 3.55
CA ILE A 20 -1.99 -1.19 3.47
C ILE A 20 -2.64 0.15 3.82
N GLY A 21 -3.88 0.40 3.41
CA GLY A 21 -4.63 1.58 3.85
C GLY A 21 -4.78 1.64 5.37
N TYR A 22 -5.03 0.48 5.99
CA TYR A 22 -5.12 0.35 7.44
C TYR A 22 -3.78 0.61 8.14
N LEU A 23 -2.69 0.05 7.62
CA LEU A 23 -1.34 0.24 8.15
C LEU A 23 -0.85 1.68 8.01
N LEU A 24 -1.08 2.32 6.86
CA LEU A 24 -0.74 3.73 6.64
C LEU A 24 -1.57 4.64 7.56
N GLY A 25 -2.88 4.42 7.67
CA GLY A 25 -3.73 5.15 8.60
C GLY A 25 -3.28 4.98 10.06
N GLY A 26 -2.94 3.76 10.47
CA GLY A 26 -2.37 3.46 11.79
C GLY A 26 -1.04 4.19 12.03
N ALA A 27 -0.13 4.17 11.06
CA ALA A 27 1.15 4.87 11.15
C ALA A 27 0.96 6.39 11.31
N PHE A 28 0.03 6.99 10.58
CA PHE A 28 -0.26 8.42 10.68
C PHE A 28 -0.77 8.78 12.08
N VAL A 29 -1.65 7.96 12.65
CA VAL A 29 -2.17 8.17 14.00
C VAL A 29 -1.06 8.03 15.04
N ILE A 30 -0.20 7.02 14.93
CA ILE A 30 0.91 6.81 15.86
C ILE A 30 1.91 7.97 15.77
N GLU A 31 2.29 8.40 14.57
CA GLU A 31 3.20 9.54 14.38
C GLU A 31 2.63 10.82 15.00
N LYS A 32 1.33 11.08 14.84
CA LYS A 32 0.68 12.26 15.43
C LYS A 32 0.53 12.19 16.93
N VAL A 33 0.11 11.06 17.48
CA VAL A 33 -0.13 10.92 18.92
C VAL A 33 1.17 10.94 19.70
N PHE A 34 2.24 10.34 19.17
CA PHE A 34 3.55 10.28 19.84
C PHE A 34 4.50 11.41 19.41
N ALA A 35 4.05 12.35 18.57
CA ALA A 35 4.86 13.42 17.98
C ALA A 35 6.19 12.89 17.37
N TYR A 36 6.12 11.70 16.77
CA TYR A 36 7.29 11.06 16.17
C TYR A 36 7.53 11.64 14.78
N PRO A 37 8.72 12.21 14.51
CA PRO A 37 8.99 12.92 13.27
C PRO A 37 8.99 11.95 12.07
N GLY A 38 7.88 11.92 11.35
CA GLY A 38 7.67 11.05 10.20
C GLY A 38 6.96 11.74 9.03
N ILE A 39 6.93 11.05 7.89
CA ILE A 39 6.34 11.56 6.64
C ILE A 39 4.81 11.67 6.77
N GLY A 40 4.18 10.80 7.56
CA GLY A 40 2.74 10.87 7.84
C GLY A 40 2.37 12.12 8.63
N GLN A 41 3.14 12.44 9.68
CA GLN A 41 2.98 13.68 10.43
C GLN A 41 3.12 14.91 9.52
N LEU A 42 4.17 14.98 8.70
CA LEU A 42 4.40 16.06 7.74
C LEU A 42 3.26 16.21 6.72
N THR A 43 2.73 15.09 6.23
CA THR A 43 1.61 15.09 5.27
C THR A 43 0.37 15.69 5.91
N VAL A 44 0.02 15.29 7.13
CA VAL A 44 -1.16 15.82 7.84
C VAL A 44 -0.98 17.30 8.20
N ASP A 45 0.22 17.73 8.60
CA ASP A 45 0.48 19.16 8.86
C ASP A 45 0.38 19.99 7.56
N SER A 46 0.81 19.42 6.43
CA SER A 46 0.68 20.04 5.11
C SER A 46 -0.77 20.14 4.64
N ILE A 47 -1.62 19.16 4.97
CA ILE A 47 -3.07 19.24 4.73
C ILE A 47 -3.67 20.42 5.50
N SER A 48 -3.33 20.56 6.79
CA SER A 48 -3.80 21.67 7.63
C SER A 48 -3.26 23.03 7.15
N GLY A 49 -2.01 23.08 6.68
CA GLY A 49 -1.37 24.25 6.10
C GLY A 49 -1.78 24.57 4.65
N ARG A 50 -2.65 23.74 4.04
CA ARG A 50 -3.03 23.82 2.61
C ARG A 50 -1.84 23.82 1.65
N ASP A 51 -0.75 23.16 2.03
CA ASP A 51 0.41 22.95 1.17
C ASP A 51 0.13 21.76 0.24
N TYR A 52 -0.61 22.04 -0.83
CA TYR A 52 -0.98 21.04 -1.83
C TYR A 52 0.22 20.37 -2.51
N PRO A 53 1.32 21.06 -2.87
CA PRO A 53 2.52 20.44 -3.40
C PRO A 53 3.10 19.36 -2.48
N MET A 54 3.22 19.63 -1.18
CA MET A 54 3.74 18.66 -0.23
C MET A 54 2.81 17.45 -0.07
N VAL A 55 1.50 17.68 0.00
CA VAL A 55 0.51 16.60 0.06
C VAL A 55 0.59 15.72 -1.20
N GLN A 56 0.70 16.32 -2.38
CA GLN A 56 0.81 15.58 -3.63
C GLN A 56 2.10 14.74 -3.69
N ALA A 57 3.23 15.30 -3.25
CA ALA A 57 4.49 14.56 -3.18
C ALA A 57 4.38 13.35 -2.24
N ALA A 58 3.77 13.52 -1.07
CA ALA A 58 3.53 12.43 -0.13
C ALA A 58 2.62 11.34 -0.74
N VAL A 59 1.51 11.75 -1.37
CA VAL A 59 0.59 10.81 -2.04
C VAL A 59 1.31 10.03 -3.14
N LEU A 60 2.12 10.68 -3.97
CA LEU A 60 2.91 10.00 -5.02
C LEU A 60 3.93 9.02 -4.44
N LEU A 61 4.58 9.38 -3.33
CA LEU A 61 5.53 8.50 -2.64
C LEU A 61 4.82 7.24 -2.14
N PHE A 62 3.71 7.39 -1.43
CA PHE A 62 2.93 6.25 -0.91
C PHE A 62 2.33 5.41 -2.04
N ALA A 63 1.79 6.03 -3.09
CA ALA A 63 1.26 5.31 -4.24
C ALA A 63 2.33 4.50 -4.97
N THR A 64 3.52 5.08 -5.17
CA THR A 64 4.64 4.38 -5.82
C THR A 64 5.14 3.23 -4.95
N GLY A 65 5.30 3.45 -3.64
CA GLY A 65 5.65 2.40 -2.69
C GLY A 65 4.63 1.26 -2.68
N PHE A 66 3.34 1.59 -2.74
CA PHE A 66 2.26 0.61 -2.83
C PHE A 66 2.38 -0.24 -4.10
N VAL A 67 2.64 0.35 -5.26
CA VAL A 67 2.85 -0.40 -6.51
C VAL A 67 4.05 -1.32 -6.40
N ILE A 68 5.17 -0.86 -5.82
CA ILE A 68 6.37 -1.68 -5.61
C ILE A 68 6.05 -2.89 -4.71
N VAL A 69 5.38 -2.66 -3.59
CA VAL A 69 4.98 -3.75 -2.68
C VAL A 69 4.06 -4.74 -3.37
N ASN A 70 3.10 -4.28 -4.17
CA ASN A 70 2.22 -5.17 -4.93
C ASN A 70 3.01 -6.03 -5.91
N ILE A 71 3.98 -5.45 -6.64
CA ILE A 71 4.85 -6.21 -7.54
C ILE A 71 5.65 -7.26 -6.76
N ILE A 72 6.20 -6.90 -5.59
CA ILE A 72 6.93 -7.85 -4.73
C ILE A 72 6.03 -8.99 -4.27
N VAL A 73 4.80 -8.67 -3.85
CA VAL A 73 3.81 -9.65 -3.41
C VAL A 73 3.42 -10.59 -4.55
N ASP A 74 3.16 -10.07 -5.75
CA ASP A 74 2.86 -10.87 -6.94
C ASP A 74 4.02 -11.82 -7.30
N ILE A 75 5.26 -11.31 -7.23
CA ILE A 75 6.47 -12.11 -7.44
C ILE A 75 6.58 -13.19 -6.35
N ALA A 76 6.43 -12.84 -5.08
CA ALA A 76 6.51 -13.78 -3.96
C ALA A 76 5.44 -14.88 -4.08
N TYR A 77 4.21 -14.54 -4.47
CA TYR A 77 3.16 -15.50 -4.78
C TYR A 77 3.55 -16.44 -5.92
N SER A 78 4.17 -15.91 -6.99
CA SER A 78 4.67 -16.72 -8.11
C SER A 78 5.76 -17.72 -7.67
N PHE A 79 6.60 -17.35 -6.70
CA PHE A 79 7.66 -18.21 -6.17
C PHE A 79 7.17 -19.25 -5.15
N ILE A 80 6.22 -18.88 -4.28
CA ILE A 80 5.75 -19.73 -3.17
C ILE A 80 4.76 -20.80 -3.66
N ASP A 81 3.98 -20.53 -4.71
CA ASP A 81 3.02 -21.51 -5.24
C ASP A 81 3.47 -22.10 -6.60
N PRO A 82 4.13 -23.28 -6.63
CA PRO A 82 4.56 -23.93 -7.86
C PRO A 82 3.40 -24.40 -8.75
N ARG A 83 2.13 -24.28 -8.33
CA ARG A 83 0.96 -24.54 -9.19
C ARG A 83 0.69 -23.43 -10.21
N ILE A 84 1.29 -22.25 -10.04
CA ILE A 84 1.23 -21.15 -11.03
C ILE A 84 2.22 -21.38 -12.18
N ARG A 85 3.24 -22.24 -11.97
CA ARG A 85 4.32 -22.53 -12.93
C ARG A 85 3.97 -23.53 -14.03
N GLN A 86 2.74 -24.04 -14.09
CA GLN A 86 2.27 -24.92 -15.17
C GLN A 86 1.15 -24.25 -15.98
N LYS A 87 1.45 -23.09 -16.56
CA LYS A 87 1.35 -22.87 -18.01
C LYS A 87 1.86 -21.50 -18.44
#